data_AF-A0A2A4UAJ4-F1
#
_entry.id   AF-A0A2A4UAJ4-F1
#
_cell.length_a   1.000
_cell.length_b   1.000
_cell.length_c   1.000
_cell.angle_alpha   90.00
_cell.angle_beta   90.00
_cell.angle_gamma   90.00
#
_symmetry.space_group_name_H-M   'P 1'
#
loop_
_entity.id
_entity.type
_entity.pdbx_description
1 polymer ?
#
loop_
_entity_poly.entity_id
_entity_poly.type
_entity_poly.pdbx_seq_one_letter_code
_entity_poly.pdbx_strand_id
1 'polypeptide(L)'
;MPLYMDIHIVDSENFSVEDVVTAHMQDLAVQEKFGVIQIKYWVDVENKKIFCLMEGPSKEACNAVHLESHGNTACNLIEVSDDEYNLFLNIGKSKEDLAYTLSDKVDAGYRTFLLVNTIDFTGKYNHYTNRIYQIIERYEGINIAQANKGILMSFIDAKNAIISAITIEKLLKSIPDNYEYRLALVTGNPVDVDGEKLFEETKKKINILGRIGLNNTIYVDEITKTILAKIPQSPKLSSEVFTIVGLNDYSFLEKISAVFNSNFQNPDFNLEKLNVALGLSKAQSYRKIKSVTGFSPNQLIQELRLQKSLRALKNNTNTVAEIAYDLGFNSPTYFTRVFKKRFKILPTSFIKSFAK
;
A
#
# COMPACT_ATOMS: atom_id res chain seq x y z
N MET A 1 17.81 -20.51 -10.85
CA MET A 1 16.84 -20.21 -11.92
C MET A 1 15.89 -19.15 -11.40
N PRO A 2 15.08 -18.46 -12.22
CA PRO A 2 14.11 -17.49 -11.71
C PRO A 2 13.01 -18.14 -10.87
N LEU A 3 12.45 -17.35 -9.94
CA LEU A 3 11.26 -17.71 -9.17
C LEU A 3 10.00 -17.20 -9.89
N TYR A 4 8.95 -18.00 -9.85
CA TYR A 4 7.63 -17.66 -10.34
C TYR A 4 6.58 -17.87 -9.25
N MET A 5 5.62 -16.95 -9.17
CA MET A 5 4.46 -17.06 -8.31
C MET A 5 3.21 -17.06 -9.17
N ASP A 6 2.36 -18.05 -8.94
CA ASP A 6 1.06 -18.13 -9.59
C ASP A 6 -0.10 -17.67 -8.68
N ILE A 7 -1.26 -17.56 -9.31
CA ILE A 7 -2.55 -17.55 -8.62
C ILE A 7 -3.51 -18.49 -9.35
N HIS A 8 -4.20 -19.33 -8.58
CA HIS A 8 -5.36 -20.08 -9.04
C HIS A 8 -6.61 -19.60 -8.32
N ILE A 9 -7.72 -19.46 -9.05
CA ILE A 9 -9.05 -19.21 -8.49
C ILE A 9 -9.89 -20.43 -8.83
N VAL A 10 -10.36 -21.13 -7.80
CA VAL A 10 -11.05 -22.42 -7.96
C VAL A 10 -12.55 -22.20 -8.14
N ASP A 11 -13.07 -22.65 -9.27
CA ASP A 11 -14.51 -22.65 -9.59
C ASP A 11 -15.17 -23.97 -9.15
N SER A 12 -15.18 -24.21 -7.84
CA SER A 12 -15.83 -25.37 -7.22
C SER A 12 -16.64 -24.94 -6.00
N GLU A 13 -17.83 -25.50 -5.80
CA GLU A 13 -18.64 -25.24 -4.59
C GLU A 13 -17.94 -25.73 -3.32
N ASN A 14 -17.23 -26.86 -3.41
CA ASN A 14 -16.43 -27.43 -2.32
C ASN A 14 -14.94 -27.19 -2.59
N PHE A 15 -14.27 -26.57 -1.63
CA PHE A 15 -12.83 -26.30 -1.70
C PHE A 15 -12.23 -26.51 -0.31
N SER A 16 -11.22 -27.37 -0.21
CA SER A 16 -10.53 -27.71 1.03
C SER A 16 -9.01 -27.62 0.87
N VAL A 17 -8.28 -27.64 1.98
CA VAL A 17 -6.81 -27.65 1.96
C VAL A 17 -6.32 -28.98 1.41
N GLU A 18 -7.02 -30.08 1.71
CA GLU A 18 -6.70 -31.43 1.24
C GLU A 18 -6.76 -31.55 -0.28
N ASP A 19 -7.70 -30.86 -0.93
CA ASP A 19 -7.76 -30.79 -2.40
C ASP A 19 -6.50 -30.14 -2.98
N VAL A 20 -6.02 -29.06 -2.35
CA VAL A 20 -4.80 -28.35 -2.78
C VAL A 20 -3.56 -29.18 -2.54
N VAL A 21 -3.46 -29.86 -1.39
CA VAL A 21 -2.36 -30.79 -1.09
C VAL A 21 -2.30 -31.88 -2.17
N THR A 22 -3.46 -32.43 -2.55
CA THR A 22 -3.53 -33.46 -3.60
C THR A 22 -3.06 -32.93 -4.95
N ALA A 23 -3.49 -31.73 -5.35
CA ALA A 23 -3.04 -31.08 -6.58
C ALA A 23 -1.52 -30.81 -6.56
N HIS A 24 -0.98 -30.30 -5.44
CA HIS A 24 0.45 -30.07 -5.25
C HIS A 24 1.27 -31.37 -5.38
N MET A 25 0.77 -32.49 -4.82
CA MET A 25 1.43 -33.79 -4.99
C MET A 25 1.44 -34.26 -6.45
N GLN A 26 0.41 -33.95 -7.24
CA GLN A 26 0.39 -34.25 -8.67
C GLN A 26 1.40 -33.38 -9.44
N ASP A 27 1.55 -32.11 -9.07
CA ASP A 27 2.58 -31.23 -9.63
C ASP A 27 3.99 -31.76 -9.33
N LEU A 28 4.26 -32.13 -8.07
CA LEU A 28 5.55 -32.71 -7.65
C LEU A 28 5.91 -33.98 -8.44
N ALA A 29 4.93 -34.78 -8.85
CA ALA A 29 5.15 -36.02 -9.60
C ALA A 29 5.61 -35.80 -11.06
N VAL A 30 5.37 -34.61 -11.62
CA VAL A 30 5.71 -34.29 -13.03
C VAL A 30 6.74 -33.16 -13.18
N GLN A 31 7.03 -32.40 -12.11
CA GLN A 31 7.88 -31.21 -12.15
C GLN A 31 9.27 -31.42 -12.79
N GLU A 32 9.90 -32.58 -12.55
CA GLU A 32 11.24 -32.89 -13.08
C GLU A 32 11.28 -32.90 -14.61
N LYS A 33 10.17 -33.28 -15.27
CA LYS A 33 10.07 -33.31 -16.73
C LYS A 33 10.23 -31.92 -17.36
N PHE A 34 9.91 -30.88 -16.60
CA PHE A 34 9.92 -29.49 -17.04
C PHE A 34 11.06 -28.68 -16.41
N GLY A 35 11.90 -29.31 -15.57
CA GLY A 35 12.96 -28.63 -14.83
C GLY A 35 12.43 -27.63 -13.80
N VAL A 36 11.22 -27.87 -13.28
CA VAL A 36 10.56 -27.01 -12.29
C VAL A 36 10.74 -27.62 -10.89
N ILE A 37 10.86 -26.78 -9.88
CA ILE A 37 10.89 -27.14 -8.47
C ILE A 37 9.78 -26.36 -7.77
N GLN A 38 8.78 -27.07 -7.24
CA GLN A 38 7.78 -26.47 -6.36
C GLN A 38 8.42 -26.13 -5.01
N ILE A 39 8.19 -24.91 -4.51
CA ILE A 39 8.86 -24.41 -3.29
C ILE A 39 7.89 -24.29 -2.12
N LYS A 40 6.78 -23.58 -2.30
CA LYS A 40 5.86 -23.23 -1.21
C LYS A 40 4.52 -22.79 -1.77
N TYR A 41 3.43 -23.10 -1.08
CA TYR A 41 2.10 -22.65 -1.47
C TYR A 41 1.27 -22.12 -0.30
N TRP A 42 0.35 -21.21 -0.62
CA TRP A 42 -0.57 -20.55 0.29
C TRP A 42 -2.00 -20.83 -0.14
N VAL A 43 -2.89 -21.00 0.84
CA VAL A 43 -4.27 -21.42 0.58
C VAL A 43 -5.25 -20.51 1.31
N ASP A 44 -6.09 -19.83 0.54
CA ASP A 44 -7.25 -19.09 1.03
C ASP A 44 -8.52 -19.87 0.70
N VAL A 45 -8.95 -20.68 1.66
CA VAL A 45 -10.15 -21.51 1.53
C VAL A 45 -11.41 -20.66 1.34
N GLU A 46 -11.49 -19.50 2.02
CA GLU A 46 -12.68 -18.66 1.99
C GLU A 46 -12.91 -18.04 0.62
N ASN A 47 -11.85 -17.52 0.00
CA ASN A 47 -11.93 -16.88 -1.32
C ASN A 47 -11.54 -17.82 -2.47
N LYS A 48 -11.33 -19.11 -2.19
CA LYS A 48 -10.99 -20.16 -3.16
C LYS A 48 -9.75 -19.81 -3.99
N LYS A 49 -8.71 -19.31 -3.32
CA LYS A 49 -7.45 -18.92 -3.95
C LYS A 49 -6.30 -19.77 -3.48
N ILE A 50 -5.40 -20.05 -4.42
CA ILE A 50 -4.13 -20.72 -4.18
C ILE A 50 -3.04 -19.84 -4.77
N PHE A 51 -1.91 -19.75 -4.09
CA PHE A 51 -0.70 -19.12 -4.62
C PHE A 51 0.43 -20.14 -4.48
N CYS A 52 1.10 -20.49 -5.57
CA CYS A 52 2.21 -21.41 -5.59
C CYS A 52 3.47 -20.69 -6.03
N LEU A 53 4.53 -20.82 -5.23
CA LEU A 53 5.88 -20.38 -5.56
C LEU A 53 6.67 -21.57 -6.08
N MET A 54 7.34 -21.35 -7.20
CA MET A 54 8.17 -22.36 -7.86
C MET A 54 9.40 -21.73 -8.48
N GLU A 55 10.45 -22.53 -8.62
CA GLU A 55 11.64 -22.20 -9.39
C GLU A 55 11.57 -22.94 -10.73
N GLY A 56 11.86 -22.28 -11.84
CA GLY A 56 11.80 -22.94 -13.15
C GLY A 56 12.55 -22.19 -14.24
N PRO A 57 12.74 -22.81 -15.43
CA PRO A 57 13.49 -22.21 -16.52
C PRO A 57 12.70 -21.10 -17.25
N SER A 58 11.35 -21.17 -17.23
CA SER A 58 10.47 -20.16 -17.81
C SER A 58 9.05 -20.25 -17.26
N LYS A 59 8.23 -19.21 -17.52
CA LYS A 59 6.80 -19.20 -17.19
C LYS A 59 6.03 -20.36 -17.83
N GLU A 60 6.38 -20.68 -19.08
CA GLU A 60 5.75 -21.74 -19.85
C GLU A 60 6.04 -23.11 -19.24
N ALA A 61 7.26 -23.35 -18.76
CA ALA A 61 7.62 -24.59 -18.08
C ALA A 61 6.84 -24.76 -16.77
N CYS A 62 6.75 -23.69 -15.96
CA CYS A 62 5.94 -23.66 -14.74
C CYS A 62 4.46 -23.96 -15.04
N ASN A 63 3.88 -23.30 -16.04
CA ASN A 63 2.47 -23.54 -16.40
C ASN A 63 2.24 -24.94 -17.01
N ALA A 64 3.23 -25.52 -17.68
CA ALA A 64 3.14 -26.86 -18.24
C ALA A 64 3.03 -27.96 -17.16
N VAL A 65 3.63 -27.75 -15.99
CA VAL A 65 3.48 -28.66 -14.83
C VAL A 65 2.01 -28.78 -14.44
N HIS A 66 1.31 -27.66 -14.22
CA HIS A 66 -0.11 -27.65 -13.85
C HIS A 66 -1.02 -28.23 -14.93
N LEU A 67 -0.69 -27.97 -16.20
CA LEU A 67 -1.45 -28.49 -17.33
C LEU A 67 -1.33 -30.01 -17.42
N GLU A 68 -0.14 -30.58 -17.18
CA GLU A 68 0.06 -32.03 -17.21
C GLU A 68 -0.47 -32.73 -15.95
N SER A 69 -0.33 -32.11 -14.78
CA SER A 69 -0.68 -32.73 -13.49
C SER A 69 -2.20 -32.90 -13.32
N HIS A 70 -2.96 -31.84 -13.58
CA HIS A 70 -4.41 -31.81 -13.33
C HIS A 70 -5.21 -31.04 -14.39
N GLY A 71 -4.58 -30.65 -15.51
CA GLY A 71 -5.27 -30.03 -16.64
C GLY A 71 -5.70 -28.58 -16.42
N ASN A 72 -5.25 -27.94 -15.34
CA ASN A 72 -5.56 -26.53 -15.07
C ASN A 72 -4.35 -25.67 -15.43
N THR A 73 -4.60 -24.42 -15.80
CA THR A 73 -3.56 -23.41 -15.95
C THR A 73 -3.73 -22.34 -14.90
N ALA A 74 -2.62 -21.73 -14.47
CA ALA A 74 -2.67 -20.59 -13.57
C ALA A 74 -3.54 -19.46 -14.16
N CYS A 75 -4.29 -18.77 -13.30
CA CYS A 75 -5.01 -17.56 -13.71
C CYS A 75 -4.04 -16.44 -14.08
N ASN A 76 -2.92 -16.36 -13.38
CA ASN A 76 -1.79 -15.49 -13.70
C ASN A 76 -0.49 -16.09 -13.14
N LEU A 77 0.64 -15.79 -13.80
CA LEU A 77 1.97 -16.23 -13.40
C LEU A 77 2.97 -15.08 -13.57
N ILE A 78 3.56 -14.65 -12.47
CA ILE A 78 4.53 -13.54 -12.43
C ILE A 78 5.92 -14.04 -12.04
N GLU A 79 6.95 -13.36 -12.54
CA GLU A 79 8.31 -13.56 -12.04
C GLU A 79 8.48 -12.79 -10.73
N VAL A 80 9.14 -13.39 -9.75
CA VAL A 80 9.35 -12.81 -8.42
C VAL A 80 10.84 -12.77 -8.11
N SER A 81 11.30 -11.68 -7.52
CA SER A 81 12.68 -11.61 -7.03
C SER A 81 12.83 -12.28 -5.66
N ASP A 82 13.99 -12.87 -5.38
CA ASP A 82 14.30 -13.45 -4.06
C ASP A 82 14.10 -12.43 -2.93
N ASP A 83 14.51 -11.18 -3.15
CA ASP A 83 14.36 -10.11 -2.16
C ASP A 83 12.89 -9.85 -1.82
N GLU A 84 12.01 -9.75 -2.83
CA GLU A 84 10.59 -9.56 -2.59
C GLU A 84 9.97 -10.80 -1.92
N TYR A 85 10.27 -12.00 -2.40
CA TYR A 85 9.80 -13.23 -1.75
C TYR A 85 10.20 -13.26 -0.26
N ASN A 86 11.46 -12.96 0.05
CA ASN A 86 11.97 -12.96 1.42
C ASN A 86 11.30 -11.89 2.30
N LEU A 87 11.05 -10.70 1.77
CA LEU A 87 10.43 -9.60 2.50
C LEU A 87 8.94 -9.84 2.80
N PHE A 88 8.22 -10.54 1.92
CA PHE A 88 6.77 -10.64 2.01
C PHE A 88 6.25 -12.02 2.40
N LEU A 89 6.88 -13.11 1.95
CA LEU A 89 6.28 -14.45 1.95
C LEU A 89 7.15 -15.55 2.55
N ASN A 90 8.47 -15.34 2.64
CA ASN A 90 9.37 -16.24 3.38
C ASN A 90 9.33 -16.00 4.90
N ILE A 91 8.13 -15.92 5.45
CA ILE A 91 7.87 -15.67 6.87
C ILE A 91 6.89 -16.75 7.34
N GLY A 92 6.93 -17.08 8.63
CA GLY A 92 6.14 -18.16 9.20
C GLY A 92 6.85 -19.51 9.09
N LYS A 93 6.07 -20.58 8.97
CA LYS A 93 6.56 -21.96 8.87
C LYS A 93 6.06 -22.60 7.57
N SER A 94 6.62 -23.75 7.23
CA SER A 94 6.09 -24.63 6.18
C SER A 94 6.09 -26.07 6.65
N LYS A 95 5.12 -26.85 6.15
CA LYS A 95 5.07 -28.31 6.29
C LYS A 95 4.61 -28.88 4.95
N GLU A 96 5.43 -29.72 4.33
CA GLU A 96 5.15 -30.29 2.99
C GLU A 96 4.78 -29.16 2.01
N ASP A 97 5.61 -28.11 2.00
CA ASP A 97 5.49 -26.88 1.21
C ASP A 97 4.26 -26.01 1.52
N LEU A 98 3.27 -26.50 2.27
CA LEU A 98 2.13 -25.69 2.72
C LEU A 98 2.59 -24.63 3.72
N ALA A 99 2.23 -23.39 3.47
CA ALA A 99 2.55 -22.25 4.31
C ALA A 99 1.68 -22.17 5.58
N TYR A 100 2.32 -21.88 6.71
CA TYR A 100 1.68 -21.61 7.98
C TYR A 100 2.15 -20.28 8.56
N THR A 101 1.22 -19.56 9.18
CA THR A 101 1.49 -18.34 9.96
C THR A 101 2.35 -18.65 11.19
N LEU A 102 2.86 -17.62 11.86
CA LEU A 102 3.59 -17.75 13.14
C LEU A 102 2.75 -18.42 14.24
N SER A 103 1.42 -18.39 14.11
CA SER A 103 0.46 -19.00 15.04
C SER A 103 0.01 -20.41 14.64
N ASP A 104 0.71 -21.07 13.71
CA ASP A 104 0.41 -22.43 13.21
C ASP A 104 -0.95 -22.58 12.51
N LYS A 105 -1.55 -21.47 12.07
CA LYS A 105 -2.70 -21.49 11.15
C LYS A 105 -2.21 -21.53 9.70
N VAL A 106 -2.97 -22.18 8.81
CA VAL A 106 -2.74 -22.12 7.35
C VAL A 106 -2.65 -20.66 6.91
N ASP A 107 -1.59 -20.34 6.18
CA ASP A 107 -1.34 -18.99 5.67
C ASP A 107 -2.00 -18.83 4.30
N ALA A 108 -2.91 -17.86 4.21
CA ALA A 108 -3.61 -17.50 2.98
C ALA A 108 -2.73 -16.69 2.00
N GLY A 109 -1.52 -16.29 2.42
CA GLY A 109 -0.58 -15.50 1.61
C GLY A 109 -0.84 -14.00 1.65
N TYR A 110 -1.98 -13.57 2.17
CA TYR A 110 -2.31 -12.15 2.32
C TYR A 110 -1.37 -11.47 3.31
N ARG A 111 -1.07 -10.21 3.03
CA ARG A 111 -0.29 -9.35 3.94
C ARG A 111 -1.02 -8.04 4.16
N THR A 112 -0.99 -7.56 5.40
CA THR A 112 -1.47 -6.22 5.75
C THR A 112 -0.30 -5.26 5.74
N PHE A 113 -0.33 -4.30 4.84
CA PHE A 113 0.69 -3.27 4.78
C PHE A 113 0.31 -2.07 5.63
N LEU A 114 1.28 -1.51 6.35
CA LEU A 114 1.18 -0.25 7.07
C LEU A 114 2.16 0.76 6.47
N LEU A 115 1.64 1.90 6.01
CA LEU A 115 2.44 3.04 5.58
C LEU A 115 2.30 4.15 6.61
N VAL A 116 3.42 4.57 7.20
CA VAL A 116 3.50 5.70 8.12
C VAL A 116 4.22 6.86 7.41
N ASN A 117 3.46 7.90 7.10
CA ASN A 117 4.00 9.15 6.59
C ASN A 117 4.03 10.17 7.70
N THR A 118 5.19 10.76 7.95
CA THR A 118 5.36 11.82 8.94
C THR A 118 6.09 13.00 8.33
N ILE A 119 5.75 14.19 8.80
CA ILE A 119 6.38 15.44 8.40
C ILE A 119 6.68 16.22 9.68
N ASP A 120 7.96 16.32 10.00
CA ASP A 120 8.47 17.20 11.05
C ASP A 120 8.91 18.53 10.43
N PHE A 121 8.16 19.59 10.73
CA PHE A 121 8.46 20.93 10.22
C PHE A 121 9.58 21.65 10.97
N THR A 122 10.14 21.03 12.03
CA THR A 122 11.20 21.60 12.87
C THR A 122 12.54 20.87 12.80
N GLY A 123 12.53 19.61 12.37
CA GLY A 123 13.68 18.70 12.43
C GLY A 123 14.05 18.22 13.84
N LYS A 124 13.27 18.54 14.88
CA LYS A 124 13.57 18.19 16.28
C LYS A 124 13.08 16.79 16.67
N TYR A 125 12.12 16.24 15.94
CA TYR A 125 11.38 15.03 16.29
C TYR A 125 11.80 13.80 15.47
N ASN A 126 12.92 13.89 14.74
CA ASN A 126 13.45 12.76 13.95
C ASN A 126 13.67 11.49 14.79
N HIS A 127 13.96 11.63 16.10
CA HIS A 127 14.16 10.51 17.02
C HIS A 127 12.91 9.64 17.24
N TYR A 128 11.70 10.16 16.96
CA TYR A 128 10.47 9.36 17.01
C TYR A 128 10.44 8.26 15.96
N THR A 129 11.19 8.41 14.87
CA THR A 129 11.35 7.38 13.83
C THR A 129 11.82 6.06 14.42
N ASN A 130 12.81 6.08 15.33
CA ASN A 130 13.30 4.86 15.99
C ASN A 130 12.24 4.24 16.90
N ARG A 131 11.43 5.06 17.58
CA ARG A 131 10.33 4.58 18.41
C ARG A 131 9.23 3.94 17.56
N ILE A 132 8.97 4.46 16.35
CA ILE A 132 8.04 3.85 15.40
C ILE A 132 8.54 2.45 15.00
N TYR A 133 9.81 2.31 14.61
CA TYR A 133 10.40 1.01 14.29
C TYR A 133 10.30 0.02 15.46
N GLN A 134 10.62 0.45 16.69
CA GLN A 134 10.49 -0.38 17.89
C GLN A 134 9.05 -0.84 18.16
N ILE A 135 8.05 0.01 17.89
CA ILE A 135 6.63 -0.39 18.00
C ILE A 135 6.31 -1.45 16.95
N ILE A 136 6.75 -1.25 15.71
CA ILE A 136 6.47 -2.17 14.62
C ILE A 136 7.11 -3.55 14.85
N GLU A 137 8.38 -3.58 15.23
CA GLU A 137 9.12 -4.81 15.55
C GLU A 137 8.45 -5.58 16.70
N ARG A 138 7.97 -4.88 17.73
CA ARG A 138 7.24 -5.50 18.85
C ARG A 138 5.99 -6.26 18.41
N TYR A 139 5.36 -5.84 17.32
CA TYR A 139 4.15 -6.44 16.77
C TYR A 139 4.45 -7.22 15.48
N GLU A 140 5.67 -7.72 15.31
CA GLU A 140 6.07 -8.63 14.24
C GLU A 140 5.93 -8.03 12.83
N GLY A 141 6.00 -6.70 12.71
CA GLY A 141 6.02 -6.05 11.41
C GLY A 141 7.41 -6.09 10.78
N ILE A 142 7.44 -6.37 9.48
CA ILE A 142 8.68 -6.47 8.71
C ILE A 142 8.86 -5.22 7.86
N ASN A 143 10.06 -4.65 7.95
CA ASN A 143 10.42 -3.47 7.17
C ASN A 143 10.60 -3.84 5.71
N ILE A 144 9.71 -3.32 4.87
CA ILE A 144 9.85 -3.42 3.43
C ILE A 144 10.76 -2.26 3.03
N ALA A 145 12.03 -2.54 2.74
CA ALA A 145 13.03 -1.55 2.36
C ALA A 145 12.76 -0.95 0.96
N GLN A 146 11.61 -0.31 0.79
CA GLN A 146 11.25 0.53 -0.34
C GLN A 146 10.25 1.58 0.12
N ALA A 147 10.73 2.79 0.42
CA ALA A 147 10.03 4.02 0.07
C ALA A 147 10.89 5.23 0.38
N ASN A 148 11.33 5.96 -0.64
CA ASN A 148 11.77 7.37 -0.52
C ASN A 148 10.66 8.32 -0.01
N LYS A 149 9.60 7.80 0.63
CA LYS A 149 8.24 8.36 0.67
C LYS A 149 7.47 8.06 1.97
N GLY A 150 8.05 7.38 2.96
CA GLY A 150 7.42 6.98 4.23
C GLY A 150 8.06 5.72 4.83
N ILE A 151 7.57 5.26 5.98
CA ILE A 151 7.93 3.96 6.58
C ILE A 151 6.89 2.94 6.11
N LEU A 152 7.27 1.95 5.31
CA LEU A 152 6.38 0.91 4.78
C LEU A 152 6.68 -0.44 5.41
N MET A 153 5.65 -1.11 5.91
CA MET A 153 5.77 -2.33 6.71
C MET A 153 4.80 -3.39 6.25
N SER A 154 5.21 -4.66 6.31
CA SER A 154 4.38 -5.84 6.06
C SER A 154 4.04 -6.53 7.37
N PHE A 155 2.81 -7.02 7.51
CA PHE A 155 2.38 -7.87 8.62
C PHE A 155 1.66 -9.10 8.06
N ILE A 156 1.92 -10.27 8.67
CA ILE A 156 1.10 -11.47 8.43
C ILE A 156 -0.31 -11.27 9.00
N ASP A 157 -0.41 -10.72 10.23
CA ASP A 157 -1.69 -10.55 10.93
C ASP A 157 -2.17 -9.09 10.89
N ALA A 158 -3.37 -8.89 10.34
CA ALA A 158 -4.06 -7.59 10.29
C ALA A 158 -4.29 -6.99 11.68
N LYS A 159 -4.51 -7.81 12.72
CA LYS A 159 -4.66 -7.35 14.11
C LYS A 159 -3.38 -6.69 14.60
N ASN A 160 -2.22 -7.29 14.34
CA ASN A 160 -0.93 -6.72 14.74
C ASN A 160 -0.65 -5.41 14.01
N ALA A 161 -0.97 -5.32 12.72
CA ALA A 161 -0.84 -4.09 11.95
C ALA A 161 -1.72 -2.96 12.51
N ILE A 162 -2.99 -3.26 12.86
CA ILE A 162 -3.92 -2.29 13.43
C ILE A 162 -3.49 -1.83 14.83
N ILE A 163 -3.06 -2.75 15.70
CA ILE A 163 -2.56 -2.41 17.04
C ILE A 163 -1.31 -1.54 16.94
N SER A 164 -0.41 -1.86 16.01
CA SER A 164 0.77 -1.04 15.70
C SER A 164 0.37 0.38 15.29
N ALA A 165 -0.56 0.50 14.35
CA ALA A 165 -1.04 1.79 13.87
C ALA A 165 -1.67 2.65 14.98
N ILE A 166 -2.49 2.05 15.85
CA ILE A 166 -3.08 2.73 17.02
C ILE A 166 -1.98 3.21 17.98
N THR A 167 -0.99 2.36 18.24
CA THR A 167 0.10 2.69 19.16
C THR A 167 0.98 3.81 18.61
N ILE A 168 1.25 3.79 17.30
CA ILE A 168 1.97 4.85 16.59
C ILE A 168 1.15 6.14 16.59
N GLU A 169 -0.15 6.10 16.29
CA GLU A 169 -1.01 7.29 16.30
C GLU A 169 -0.99 7.96 17.67
N LYS A 170 -1.12 7.20 18.76
CA LYS A 170 -1.03 7.73 20.13
C LYS A 170 0.33 8.37 20.41
N LEU A 171 1.42 7.74 19.95
CA LEU A 171 2.76 8.29 20.08
C LEU A 171 2.88 9.63 19.33
N LEU A 172 2.41 9.69 18.08
CA LEU A 172 2.55 10.87 17.22
C LEU A 172 1.62 12.01 17.63
N LYS A 173 0.42 11.71 18.13
CA LYS A 173 -0.52 12.70 18.67
C LYS A 173 0.00 13.43 19.90
N SER A 174 0.99 12.87 20.60
CA SER A 174 1.66 13.55 21.73
C SER A 174 2.65 14.63 21.29
N ILE A 175 2.97 14.72 20.00
CA ILE A 175 3.91 15.70 19.44
C ILE A 175 3.17 17.01 19.16
N PRO A 176 3.79 18.21 19.34
CA PRO A 176 3.16 19.50 19.08
C PRO A 176 2.69 19.71 17.63
N ASP A 177 1.88 20.76 17.40
CA ASP A 177 1.19 21.10 16.14
C ASP A 177 2.06 21.27 14.88
N ASN A 178 3.38 21.25 15.02
CA ASN A 178 4.36 21.31 13.93
C ASN A 178 4.85 19.92 13.48
N TYR A 179 4.07 18.88 13.79
CA TYR A 179 4.27 17.52 13.34
C TYR A 179 2.97 16.99 12.75
N GLU A 180 3.03 16.59 11.48
CA GLU A 180 1.88 15.99 10.79
C GLU A 180 2.17 14.53 10.49
N TYR A 181 1.13 13.69 10.55
CA TYR A 181 1.23 12.31 10.14
C TYR A 181 0.03 11.86 9.33
N ARG A 182 0.21 10.81 8.54
CA ARG A 182 -0.88 10.05 7.94
C ARG A 182 -0.48 8.58 7.91
N LEU A 183 -1.37 7.73 8.39
CA LEU A 183 -1.18 6.28 8.33
C LEU A 183 -2.16 5.68 7.32
N ALA A 184 -1.75 4.63 6.65
CA ALA A 184 -2.64 3.84 5.79
C ALA A 184 -2.41 2.34 6.01
N LEU A 185 -3.50 1.58 6.06
CA LEU A 185 -3.52 0.12 6.20
C LEU A 185 -4.30 -0.50 5.05
N VAL A 186 -3.67 -1.44 4.36
CA VAL A 186 -4.26 -2.16 3.22
C VAL A 186 -3.87 -3.62 3.28
N THR A 187 -4.84 -4.52 3.15
CA THR A 187 -4.58 -5.95 3.03
C THR A 187 -4.84 -6.39 1.60
N GLY A 188 -3.97 -7.22 1.03
CA GLY A 188 -4.18 -7.77 -0.31
C GLY A 188 -3.37 -9.03 -0.58
N ASN A 189 -3.57 -9.56 -1.77
CA ASN A 189 -3.01 -10.83 -2.24
C ASN A 189 -1.55 -10.67 -2.70
N PRO A 190 -0.77 -11.76 -2.70
CA PRO A 190 0.54 -11.82 -3.35
C PRO A 190 0.52 -11.45 -4.83
N VAL A 191 -0.43 -12.01 -5.57
CA VAL A 191 -0.55 -11.83 -7.03
C VAL A 191 -2.01 -11.50 -7.34
N ASP A 192 -2.20 -10.52 -8.19
CA ASP A 192 -3.51 -10.14 -8.73
C ASP A 192 -3.67 -10.75 -10.13
N VAL A 193 -4.91 -11.00 -10.57
CA VAL A 193 -5.19 -11.66 -11.88
C VAL A 193 -4.55 -10.91 -13.05
N ASP A 194 -4.56 -9.57 -13.01
CA ASP A 194 -3.99 -8.72 -14.04
C ASP A 194 -2.64 -8.08 -13.61
N GLY A 195 -2.08 -8.51 -12.49
CA GLY A 195 -0.86 -7.94 -11.92
C GLY A 195 0.41 -8.48 -12.56
N GLU A 196 1.48 -7.69 -12.57
CA GLU A 196 2.80 -8.12 -13.07
C GLU A 196 3.82 -8.32 -11.94
N LYS A 197 3.52 -7.78 -10.74
CA LYS A 197 4.45 -7.76 -9.60
C LYS A 197 3.80 -8.21 -8.32
N LEU A 198 4.63 -8.68 -7.39
CA LEU A 198 4.19 -9.11 -6.08
C LEU A 198 3.58 -7.94 -5.28
N PHE A 199 2.36 -8.14 -4.78
CA PHE A 199 1.54 -7.17 -4.05
C PHE A 199 1.32 -5.85 -4.82
N GLU A 200 1.25 -5.88 -6.15
CA GLU A 200 1.17 -4.68 -6.98
C GLU A 200 -0.02 -3.78 -6.62
N GLU A 201 -1.24 -4.33 -6.61
CA GLU A 201 -2.44 -3.54 -6.30
C GLU A 201 -2.44 -3.06 -4.84
N THR A 202 -1.93 -3.88 -3.92
CA THR A 202 -1.74 -3.50 -2.51
C THR A 202 -0.79 -2.30 -2.39
N LYS A 203 0.36 -2.34 -3.07
CA LYS A 203 1.36 -1.26 -3.12
C LYS A 203 0.78 0.00 -3.75
N LYS A 204 0.00 -0.10 -4.84
CA LYS A 204 -0.68 1.05 -5.47
C LYS A 204 -1.68 1.69 -4.50
N LYS A 205 -2.56 0.87 -3.92
CA LYS A 205 -3.64 1.30 -3.03
C LYS A 205 -3.12 2.00 -1.79
N ILE A 206 -2.16 1.41 -1.08
CA ILE A 206 -1.61 2.00 0.14
C ILE A 206 -0.89 3.33 -0.13
N ASN A 207 -0.23 3.46 -1.29
CA ASN A 207 0.41 4.71 -1.69
C ASN A 207 -0.59 5.84 -1.95
N ILE A 208 -1.78 5.53 -2.47
CA ILE A 208 -2.85 6.50 -2.68
C ILE A 208 -3.46 6.90 -1.34
N LEU A 209 -3.85 5.94 -0.51
CA LEU A 209 -4.46 6.20 0.80
C LEU A 209 -3.50 6.94 1.76
N GLY A 210 -2.20 6.66 1.68
CA GLY A 210 -1.18 7.39 2.44
C GLY A 210 -0.93 8.82 1.97
N ARG A 211 -1.49 9.26 0.83
CA ARG A 211 -1.18 10.56 0.22
C ARG A 211 -2.37 11.48 0.01
N ILE A 212 -3.55 10.94 -0.22
CA ILE A 212 -4.76 11.73 -0.49
C ILE A 212 -5.68 11.65 0.72
N GLY A 213 -6.09 12.81 1.23
CA GLY A 213 -7.00 12.92 2.37
C GLY A 213 -6.47 13.85 3.46
N LEU A 214 -7.10 13.81 4.63
CA LEU A 214 -6.71 14.60 5.79
C LEU A 214 -5.42 14.06 6.41
N ASN A 215 -4.75 14.92 7.18
CA ASN A 215 -3.65 14.51 8.05
C ASN A 215 -4.19 14.22 9.45
N ASN A 216 -3.37 13.58 10.27
CA ASN A 216 -3.69 13.10 11.61
C ASN A 216 -4.86 12.10 11.58
N THR A 217 -4.81 11.18 10.61
CA THR A 217 -5.86 10.18 10.36
C THR A 217 -5.21 8.86 9.94
N ILE A 218 -5.86 7.75 10.31
CA ILE A 218 -5.52 6.40 9.86
C ILE A 218 -6.52 5.98 8.78
N TYR A 219 -6.06 5.80 7.55
CA TYR A 219 -6.85 5.25 6.46
C TYR A 219 -6.80 3.73 6.48
N VAL A 220 -7.94 3.07 6.35
CA VAL A 220 -8.03 1.60 6.35
C VAL A 220 -8.91 1.18 5.20
N ASP A 221 -8.46 0.21 4.41
CA ASP A 221 -9.30 -0.32 3.36
C ASP A 221 -10.37 -1.30 3.88
N GLU A 222 -11.40 -1.51 3.08
CA GLU A 222 -12.53 -2.36 3.44
C GLU A 222 -12.12 -3.83 3.70
N ILE A 223 -11.13 -4.35 2.97
CA ILE A 223 -10.63 -5.73 3.17
C ILE A 223 -10.01 -5.86 4.56
N THR A 224 -9.13 -4.94 4.96
CA THR A 224 -8.52 -4.95 6.30
C THR A 224 -9.58 -4.87 7.40
N LYS A 225 -10.59 -4.02 7.23
CA LYS A 225 -11.72 -3.93 8.17
C LYS A 225 -12.48 -5.26 8.30
N THR A 226 -12.77 -5.91 7.17
CA THR A 226 -13.51 -7.18 7.15
C THR A 226 -12.73 -8.30 7.80
N ILE A 227 -11.42 -8.40 7.53
CA ILE A 227 -10.54 -9.38 8.19
C ILE A 227 -10.51 -9.13 9.69
N LEU A 228 -10.30 -7.88 10.11
CA LEU A 228 -10.25 -7.52 11.53
C LEU A 228 -11.54 -7.91 12.27
N ALA A 229 -12.71 -7.72 11.65
CA ALA A 229 -14.01 -8.04 12.25
C ALA A 229 -14.22 -9.53 12.54
N LYS A 230 -13.47 -10.42 11.87
CA LYS A 230 -13.50 -11.87 12.08
C LYS A 230 -12.59 -12.32 13.23
N ILE A 231 -11.69 -11.45 13.71
CA ILE A 231 -10.70 -11.81 14.73
C ILE A 231 -11.30 -11.57 16.13
N PRO A 232 -11.31 -12.58 17.02
CA PRO A 232 -11.78 -12.40 18.40
C PRO A 232 -10.97 -11.33 19.14
N GLN A 233 -11.68 -10.50 19.91
CA GLN A 233 -11.08 -9.42 20.72
C GLN A 233 -10.28 -8.42 19.87
N SER A 234 -10.67 -8.21 18.61
CA SER A 234 -10.07 -7.19 17.75
C SER A 234 -10.35 -5.78 18.28
N PRO A 235 -9.40 -4.82 18.15
CA PRO A 235 -9.66 -3.42 18.46
C PRO A 235 -10.80 -2.86 17.60
N LYS A 236 -11.69 -2.06 18.22
CA LYS A 236 -12.77 -1.37 17.51
C LYS A 236 -12.20 -0.17 16.74
N LEU A 237 -12.58 -0.04 15.47
CA LEU A 237 -12.19 1.09 14.62
C LEU A 237 -13.15 2.28 14.85
N SER A 238 -12.75 3.21 15.72
CA SER A 238 -13.51 4.45 15.96
C SER A 238 -13.40 5.40 14.77
N SER A 239 -14.52 5.99 14.35
CA SER A 239 -14.56 7.00 13.27
C SER A 239 -13.81 8.30 13.60
N GLU A 240 -13.44 8.52 14.87
CA GLU A 240 -12.64 9.69 15.27
C GLU A 240 -11.17 9.59 14.80
N VAL A 241 -10.66 8.37 14.64
CA VAL A 241 -9.25 8.10 14.31
C VAL A 241 -9.12 7.44 12.93
N PHE A 242 -10.11 6.61 12.58
CA PHE A 242 -10.08 5.80 11.37
C PHE A 242 -11.01 6.33 10.28
N THR A 243 -10.52 6.36 9.06
CA THR A 243 -11.33 6.54 7.84
C THR A 243 -11.32 5.26 7.04
N ILE A 244 -12.48 4.63 6.91
CA ILE A 244 -12.64 3.41 6.11
C ILE A 244 -12.85 3.80 4.64
N VAL A 245 -12.09 3.20 3.74
CA VAL A 245 -12.17 3.45 2.30
C VAL A 245 -12.64 2.18 1.58
N GLY A 246 -13.89 2.23 1.11
CA GLY A 246 -14.47 1.17 0.28
C GLY A 246 -13.96 1.19 -1.15
N LEU A 247 -14.28 0.15 -1.92
CA LEU A 247 -13.81 -0.02 -3.30
C LEU A 247 -14.15 1.18 -4.20
N ASN A 248 -15.40 1.65 -4.19
CA ASN A 248 -15.84 2.77 -5.01
C ASN A 248 -15.12 4.08 -4.68
N ASP A 249 -14.82 4.32 -3.39
CA ASP A 249 -14.08 5.49 -2.96
C ASP A 249 -12.61 5.38 -3.36
N TYR A 250 -12.02 4.19 -3.24
CA TYR A 250 -10.67 3.93 -3.71
C TYR A 250 -10.53 4.17 -5.22
N SER A 251 -11.39 3.57 -6.06
CA SER A 251 -11.34 3.78 -7.52
C SER A 251 -11.50 5.27 -7.90
N PHE A 252 -12.27 6.03 -7.13
CA PHE A 252 -12.38 7.46 -7.33
C PHE A 252 -11.10 8.23 -6.91
N LEU A 253 -10.48 7.87 -5.79
CA LEU A 253 -9.20 8.44 -5.33
C LEU A 253 -8.06 8.11 -6.31
N GLU A 254 -8.07 6.92 -6.90
CA GLU A 254 -7.13 6.51 -7.93
C GLU A 254 -7.26 7.37 -9.19
N LYS A 255 -8.49 7.56 -9.69
CA LYS A 255 -8.76 8.48 -10.81
C LYS A 255 -8.28 9.90 -10.51
N ILE A 256 -8.56 10.43 -9.32
CA ILE A 256 -8.05 11.75 -8.89
C ILE A 256 -6.52 11.78 -8.94
N SER A 257 -5.86 10.76 -8.37
CA SER A 257 -4.40 10.64 -8.34
C SER A 257 -3.83 10.66 -9.76
N ALA A 258 -4.40 9.87 -10.68
CA ALA A 258 -3.95 9.79 -12.07
C ALA A 258 -4.12 11.12 -12.82
N VAL A 259 -5.30 11.75 -12.73
CA VAL A 259 -5.59 13.04 -13.34
C VAL A 259 -4.65 14.12 -12.80
N PHE A 260 -4.47 14.18 -11.47
CA PHE A 260 -3.57 15.14 -10.86
C PHE A 260 -2.11 14.92 -11.28
N ASN A 261 -1.61 13.69 -11.24
CA ASN A 261 -0.22 13.40 -11.61
C ASN A 261 0.07 13.70 -13.08
N SER A 262 -0.94 13.64 -13.96
CA SER A 262 -0.79 14.02 -15.37
C SER A 262 -0.86 15.54 -15.61
N ASN A 263 -1.30 16.33 -14.62
CA ASN A 263 -1.58 17.76 -14.79
C ASN A 263 -0.94 18.68 -13.74
N PHE A 264 -0.28 18.17 -12.70
CA PHE A 264 0.10 18.99 -11.54
C PHE A 264 1.02 20.17 -11.89
N GLN A 265 1.89 20.00 -12.89
CA GLN A 265 2.81 21.03 -13.38
C GLN A 265 2.11 22.14 -14.17
N ASN A 266 0.91 21.88 -14.70
CA ASN A 266 0.16 22.85 -15.49
C ASN A 266 -0.46 23.94 -14.60
N PRO A 267 -0.01 25.21 -14.66
CA PRO A 267 -0.52 26.26 -13.79
C PRO A 267 -2.02 26.56 -13.99
N ASP A 268 -2.54 26.27 -15.18
CA ASP A 268 -3.95 26.43 -15.55
C ASP A 268 -4.81 25.22 -15.15
N PHE A 269 -4.24 24.21 -14.48
CA PHE A 269 -5.03 23.10 -13.93
C PHE A 269 -5.87 23.55 -12.75
N ASN A 270 -7.19 23.51 -12.93
CA ASN A 270 -8.17 24.05 -12.02
C ASN A 270 -9.37 23.09 -11.86
N LEU A 271 -10.37 23.51 -11.08
CA LEU A 271 -11.58 22.74 -10.84
C LEU A 271 -12.31 22.32 -12.13
N GLU A 272 -12.43 23.20 -13.11
CA GLU A 272 -13.18 22.89 -14.34
C GLU A 272 -12.50 21.78 -15.12
N LYS A 273 -11.17 21.85 -15.28
CA LYS A 273 -10.39 20.79 -15.92
C LYS A 273 -10.45 19.48 -15.14
N LEU A 274 -10.42 19.54 -13.81
CA LEU A 274 -10.59 18.36 -12.96
C LEU A 274 -11.99 17.74 -13.15
N ASN A 275 -13.05 18.54 -13.20
CA ASN A 275 -14.42 18.04 -13.40
C ASN A 275 -14.59 17.33 -14.75
N VAL A 276 -14.06 17.95 -15.82
CA VAL A 276 -14.09 17.37 -17.17
C VAL A 276 -13.34 16.05 -17.18
N ALA A 277 -12.13 16.01 -16.62
CA ALA A 277 -11.32 14.79 -16.57
C ALA A 277 -11.95 13.67 -15.71
N LEU A 278 -12.74 14.03 -14.68
CA LEU A 278 -13.49 13.06 -13.87
C LEU A 278 -14.83 12.65 -14.48
N GLY A 279 -15.30 13.33 -15.53
CA GLY A 279 -16.62 13.10 -16.13
C GLY A 279 -17.80 13.46 -15.21
N LEU A 280 -17.62 14.45 -14.33
CA LEU A 280 -18.60 14.80 -13.31
C LEU A 280 -19.04 16.27 -13.40
N SER A 281 -20.31 16.53 -13.07
CA SER A 281 -20.76 17.91 -12.88
C SER A 281 -20.08 18.57 -11.68
N LYS A 282 -20.02 19.90 -11.65
CA LYS A 282 -19.42 20.68 -10.55
C LYS A 282 -19.96 20.28 -9.17
N ALA A 283 -21.27 20.07 -9.04
CA ALA A 283 -21.91 19.70 -7.78
C ALA A 283 -21.61 18.25 -7.36
N GLN A 284 -21.52 17.32 -8.33
CA GLN A 284 -21.14 15.92 -8.06
C GLN A 284 -19.67 15.84 -7.62
N SER A 285 -18.77 16.48 -8.37
CA SER A 285 -17.34 16.53 -8.02
C SER A 285 -17.11 17.12 -6.65
N TYR A 286 -17.76 18.25 -6.34
CA TYR A 286 -17.60 18.88 -5.04
C TYR A 286 -18.02 17.94 -3.90
N ARG A 287 -19.21 17.34 -3.99
CA ARG A 287 -19.72 16.42 -2.96
C ARG A 287 -18.80 15.20 -2.80
N LYS A 288 -18.44 14.55 -3.91
CA LYS A 288 -17.63 13.32 -3.89
C LYS A 288 -16.20 13.58 -3.42
N ILE A 289 -15.54 14.63 -3.90
CA ILE A 289 -14.19 15.01 -3.46
C ILE A 289 -14.21 15.36 -1.96
N LYS A 290 -15.19 16.15 -1.51
CA LYS A 290 -15.29 16.54 -0.10
C LYS A 290 -15.53 15.34 0.80
N SER A 291 -16.38 14.40 0.40
CA SER A 291 -16.67 13.21 1.21
C SER A 291 -15.47 12.28 1.35
N VAL A 292 -14.70 12.06 0.28
CA VAL A 292 -13.58 11.09 0.29
C VAL A 292 -12.24 11.68 0.73
N THR A 293 -12.05 13.00 0.59
CA THR A 293 -10.75 13.65 0.90
C THR A 293 -10.81 14.63 2.07
N GLY A 294 -12.00 15.08 2.46
CA GLY A 294 -12.17 16.17 3.42
C GLY A 294 -11.89 17.57 2.84
N PHE A 295 -11.49 17.71 1.58
CA PHE A 295 -11.20 19.00 0.94
C PHE A 295 -12.27 19.42 -0.07
N SER A 296 -12.44 20.73 -0.28
CA SER A 296 -13.07 21.17 -1.54
C SER A 296 -12.13 20.92 -2.71
N PRO A 297 -12.62 20.84 -3.97
CA PRO A 297 -11.78 20.51 -5.11
C PRO A 297 -10.56 21.44 -5.31
N ASN A 298 -10.73 22.76 -5.17
CA ASN A 298 -9.61 23.71 -5.27
C ASN A 298 -8.62 23.56 -4.11
N GLN A 299 -9.12 23.26 -2.90
CA GLN A 299 -8.25 22.97 -1.75
C GLN A 299 -7.46 21.68 -1.97
N LEU A 300 -8.07 20.66 -2.59
CA LEU A 300 -7.39 19.40 -2.89
C LEU A 300 -6.23 19.62 -3.87
N ILE A 301 -6.44 20.33 -4.99
CA ILE A 301 -5.37 20.63 -5.94
C ILE A 301 -4.22 21.38 -5.26
N GLN A 302 -4.54 22.40 -4.45
CA GLN A 302 -3.55 23.15 -3.69
C GLN A 302 -2.80 22.28 -2.67
N GLU A 303 -3.51 21.45 -1.90
CA GLU A 303 -2.92 20.56 -0.90
C GLU A 303 -1.99 19.55 -1.57
N LEU A 304 -2.40 18.92 -2.68
CA LEU A 304 -1.57 17.95 -3.38
C LEU A 304 -0.28 18.58 -3.95
N ARG A 305 -0.35 19.82 -4.46
CA ARG A 305 0.84 20.60 -4.86
C ARG A 305 1.74 20.93 -3.68
N LEU A 306 1.16 21.39 -2.56
CA LEU A 306 1.90 21.70 -1.34
C LEU A 306 2.59 20.45 -0.76
N GLN A 307 1.91 19.32 -0.70
CA GLN A 307 2.48 18.05 -0.24
C GLN A 307 3.62 17.57 -1.16
N LYS A 308 3.50 17.72 -2.49
CA LYS A 308 4.62 17.46 -3.42
C LYS A 308 5.80 18.41 -3.15
N SER A 309 5.55 19.67 -2.81
CA SER A 309 6.61 20.66 -2.54
C SER A 309 7.48 20.28 -1.34
N LEU A 310 6.93 19.64 -0.30
CA LEU A 310 7.72 19.22 0.86
C LEU A 310 8.87 18.28 0.47
N ARG A 311 8.64 17.38 -0.48
CA ARG A 311 9.69 16.46 -0.97
C ARG A 311 10.72 17.19 -1.83
N ALA A 312 10.26 18.06 -2.74
CA ALA A 312 11.15 18.85 -3.58
C ALA A 312 12.06 19.76 -2.73
N LEU A 313 11.51 20.39 -1.70
CA LEU A 313 12.25 21.23 -0.76
C LEU A 313 13.27 20.42 0.07
N LYS A 314 12.92 19.20 0.49
CA LYS A 314 13.83 18.33 1.25
C LYS A 314 15.04 17.87 0.43
N ASN A 315 14.87 17.64 -0.87
CA ASN A 315 15.96 17.24 -1.76
C ASN A 315 16.94 18.39 -2.07
N ASN A 316 16.53 19.64 -1.87
CA ASN A 316 17.34 20.87 -1.95
C ASN A 316 18.17 21.04 -3.25
N THR A 317 17.66 20.58 -4.39
CA THR A 317 18.32 20.74 -5.70
C THR A 317 17.94 22.03 -6.43
N ASN A 318 16.72 22.53 -6.18
CA ASN A 318 16.13 23.66 -6.90
C ASN A 318 15.83 24.80 -5.89
N THR A 319 15.81 26.03 -6.38
CA THR A 319 15.37 27.19 -5.60
C THR A 319 13.89 27.10 -5.26
N VAL A 320 13.45 27.83 -4.23
CA VAL A 320 12.03 27.92 -3.84
C VAL A 320 11.16 28.42 -5.00
N ALA A 321 11.70 29.29 -5.86
CA ALA A 321 11.00 29.81 -7.02
C ALA A 321 10.82 28.75 -8.11
N GLU A 322 11.88 28.02 -8.46
CA GLU A 322 11.82 26.92 -9.42
C GLU A 322 10.85 25.83 -8.96
N ILE A 323 10.93 25.41 -7.69
CA ILE A 323 10.00 24.43 -7.11
C ILE A 323 8.54 24.90 -7.22
N ALA A 324 8.27 26.19 -7.04
CA ALA A 324 6.92 26.72 -7.20
C ALA A 324 6.42 26.56 -8.65
N TYR A 325 7.24 26.93 -9.63
CA TYR A 325 6.89 26.80 -11.05
C TYR A 325 6.78 25.34 -11.49
N ASP A 326 7.72 24.49 -11.08
CA ASP A 326 7.74 23.05 -11.41
C ASP A 326 6.50 22.31 -10.89
N LEU A 327 5.86 22.83 -9.85
CA LEU A 327 4.64 22.28 -9.25
C LEU A 327 3.36 22.99 -9.72
N GLY A 328 3.45 23.84 -10.73
CA GLY A 328 2.31 24.51 -11.35
C GLY A 328 1.72 25.65 -10.52
N PHE A 329 2.50 26.33 -9.68
CA PHE A 329 2.05 27.60 -9.09
C PHE A 329 2.32 28.76 -10.06
N ASN A 330 1.34 29.66 -10.21
CA ASN A 330 1.46 30.84 -11.08
C ASN A 330 2.51 31.86 -10.62
N SER A 331 2.87 31.86 -9.33
CA SER A 331 3.98 32.69 -8.83
C SER A 331 4.62 32.13 -7.55
N PRO A 332 5.93 32.32 -7.35
CA PRO A 332 6.63 31.98 -6.10
C PRO A 332 6.07 32.71 -4.88
N THR A 333 5.61 33.95 -5.04
CA THR A 333 4.97 34.74 -3.98
C THR A 333 3.67 34.10 -3.53
N TYR A 334 2.84 33.65 -4.48
CA TYR A 334 1.60 32.94 -4.16
C TYR A 334 1.89 31.63 -3.45
N PHE A 335 2.82 30.82 -3.99
CA PHE A 335 3.27 29.57 -3.37
C PHE A 335 3.71 29.78 -1.91
N THR A 336 4.63 30.72 -1.68
CA THR A 336 5.16 31.03 -0.34
C THR A 336 4.05 31.44 0.63
N ARG A 337 3.08 32.23 0.17
CA ARG A 337 1.94 32.66 0.98
C ARG A 337 1.04 31.48 1.38
N VAL A 338 0.67 30.61 0.43
CA VAL A 338 -0.19 29.46 0.75
C VAL A 338 0.53 28.38 1.54
N PHE A 339 1.83 28.16 1.27
CA PHE A 339 2.69 27.29 2.05
C PHE A 339 2.77 27.74 3.51
N LYS A 340 3.10 29.03 3.75
CA LYS A 340 3.14 29.60 5.10
C LYS A 340 1.79 29.54 5.79
N LYS A 341 0.70 29.78 5.06
CA LYS A 341 -0.66 29.69 5.61
C LYS A 341 -0.98 28.27 6.08
N ARG A 342 -0.59 27.26 5.28
CA ARG A 342 -0.88 25.84 5.48
C ARG A 342 0.01 25.19 6.54
N PHE A 343 1.33 25.37 6.45
CA PHE A 343 2.32 24.69 7.30
C PHE A 343 2.89 25.57 8.41
N LYS A 344 2.44 26.83 8.52
CA LYS A 344 2.86 27.81 9.54
C LYS A 344 4.34 28.17 9.55
N ILE A 345 5.10 27.75 8.54
CA ILE A 345 6.52 28.07 8.36
C ILE A 345 6.80 28.51 6.92
N LEU A 346 7.92 29.21 6.69
CA LEU A 346 8.36 29.56 5.34
C LEU A 346 9.02 28.37 4.63
N PRO A 347 8.90 28.23 3.30
CA PRO A 347 9.62 27.20 2.54
C PRO A 347 11.13 27.21 2.79
N THR A 348 11.74 28.41 2.86
CA THR A 348 13.17 28.58 3.16
C THR A 348 13.53 28.13 4.57
N SER A 349 12.65 28.34 5.55
CA SER A 349 12.85 27.85 6.92
C SER A 349 12.75 26.32 7.00
N PHE A 350 11.84 25.72 6.22
CA PHE A 350 11.70 24.27 6.10
C PHE A 350 12.95 23.63 5.52
N ILE A 351 13.53 24.19 4.44
CA ILE A 351 14.80 23.69 3.89
C ILE A 351 15.89 23.69 4.96
N LYS A 352 16.02 24.80 5.70
CA LYS A 352 17.04 24.96 6.75
C LYS A 352 16.90 23.94 7.89
N SER A 353 15.72 23.39 8.16
CA SER A 353 15.57 22.36 9.22
C SER A 353 16.19 21.01 8.85
N PHE A 354 16.53 20.77 7.57
CA PHE A 354 17.17 19.53 7.10
C PHE A 354 18.64 19.68 6.71
N ALA A 355 19.16 20.91 6.65
CA ALA A 355 20.53 21.19 6.23
C ALA A 355 21.58 20.96 7.36
N LYS A 356 21.39 19.94 8.20
CA LYS A 356 22.30 19.61 9.30
C LYS A 356 23.24 18.46 8.98
#